data_AF-A0A660PKS7-F1
#
_entry.id   AF-A0A660PKS7-F1
#
_cell.length_a   1.000
_cell.length_b   1.000
_cell.length_c   1.000
_cell.angle_alpha   90.00
_cell.angle_beta   90.00
_cell.angle_gamma   90.00
#
_symmetry.space_group_name_H-M   'P 1'
#
loop_
_entity.id
_entity.type
_entity.pdbx_description
1 polymer ?
#
loop_
_entity_poly.entity_id
_entity_poly.type
_entity_poly.pdbx_seq_one_letter_code
_entity_poly.pdbx_strand_id
1 'polypeptide(L)'
;MQSKTDDEEKLSHLPEKIRILVNRFTKALVNEFGENLYSVILFGSAARVMHQADLASQASSDDFKEGKSDINITIILEQVGTNELNMILNIGRKFKKSGLAIPLVFKHGHIPTSLDTFPLEFSDMKQNHIVLYGADPLAEAQIETKNLRHQCEVEFKGKLIQLRCGYLVAGENKDNLTELISASVSSILTACRGMARISGKTPPDSGSELLKLVHDEYGIDTKAIDEAWRLKRGEVEESTATLEMLFDNYMTAIEKLAEAVDRL
;
A
#
# COMPACT_ATOMS: atom_id res chain seq x y z
N MET A 1 -4.01 18.86 24.48
CA MET A 1 -3.93 19.97 23.51
C MET A 1 -2.66 19.78 22.70
N GLN A 2 -2.72 19.03 21.59
CA GLN A 2 -1.64 19.08 20.59
C GLN A 2 -1.68 20.49 19.99
N SER A 3 -0.53 21.17 19.92
CA SER A 3 -0.48 22.54 19.41
C SER A 3 -0.67 22.55 17.89
N LYS A 4 -1.30 23.60 17.34
CA LYS A 4 -1.48 23.79 15.88
C LYS A 4 -0.18 23.64 15.07
N THR A 5 0.96 23.84 15.71
CA THR A 5 2.28 23.81 15.10
C THR A 5 2.77 22.38 14.82
N ASP A 6 2.41 21.40 15.65
CA ASP A 6 2.85 20.00 15.49
C ASP A 6 2.14 19.29 14.32
N ASP A 7 0.88 19.64 14.05
CA ASP A 7 0.10 19.04 12.96
C ASP A 7 0.48 19.60 11.58
N GLU A 8 0.96 20.84 11.51
CA GLU A 8 1.41 21.46 10.25
C GLU A 8 2.78 20.94 9.80
N GLU A 9 3.66 20.58 10.74
CA GLU A 9 4.99 20.07 10.44
C GLU A 9 4.92 18.64 9.87
N LYS A 10 4.08 17.76 10.46
CA LYS A 10 3.94 16.34 10.07
C LYS A 10 3.48 16.11 8.63
N LEU A 11 2.69 17.02 8.08
CA LEU A 11 2.13 16.89 6.73
C LEU A 11 2.80 17.83 5.72
N SER A 12 3.88 18.51 6.10
CA SER A 12 4.49 19.60 5.33
C SER A 12 4.96 19.20 3.92
N HIS A 13 5.27 17.92 3.70
CA HIS A 13 5.60 17.35 2.39
C HIS A 13 4.41 17.24 1.44
N LEU A 14 3.17 17.30 1.94
CA LEU A 14 1.97 17.19 1.14
C LEU A 14 1.52 18.56 0.58
N PRO A 15 0.88 18.58 -0.61
CA PRO A 15 0.27 19.79 -1.14
C PRO A 15 -0.70 20.41 -0.14
N GLU A 16 -0.73 21.74 -0.06
CA GLU A 16 -1.55 22.49 0.91
C GLU A 16 -3.02 22.07 0.90
N LYS A 17 -3.59 21.88 -0.29
CA LYS A 17 -4.96 21.40 -0.48
C LYS A 17 -5.22 20.06 0.21
N ILE A 18 -4.26 19.13 0.16
CA ILE A 18 -4.35 17.82 0.81
C ILE A 18 -4.21 17.96 2.32
N ARG A 19 -3.27 18.79 2.80
CA ARG A 19 -3.15 19.11 4.24
C ARG A 19 -4.45 19.66 4.82
N ILE A 20 -5.05 20.64 4.15
CA ILE A 20 -6.34 21.24 4.56
C ILE A 20 -7.45 20.18 4.57
N LEU A 21 -7.51 19.33 3.55
CA LEU A 21 -8.47 18.25 3.45
C LEU A 21 -8.38 17.29 4.64
N VAL A 22 -7.19 16.71 4.85
CA VAL A 22 -6.94 15.72 5.91
C VAL A 22 -7.27 16.33 7.27
N ASN A 23 -6.78 17.54 7.55
CA ASN A 23 -7.05 18.22 8.81
C ASN A 23 -8.54 18.52 9.03
N ARG A 24 -9.29 18.90 7.97
CA ARG A 24 -10.74 19.13 8.09
C ARG A 24 -11.51 17.83 8.31
N PHE A 25 -11.11 16.75 7.67
CA PHE A 25 -11.73 15.44 7.85
C PHE A 25 -11.49 14.91 9.27
N THR A 26 -10.24 14.94 9.75
CA THR A 26 -9.89 14.55 11.12
C THR A 26 -10.64 15.38 12.16
N LYS A 27 -10.71 16.71 12.00
CA LYS A 27 -11.50 17.57 12.90
C LYS A 27 -12.98 17.23 12.92
N ALA A 28 -13.56 16.87 11.76
CA ALA A 28 -14.95 16.45 11.70
C ALA A 28 -15.18 15.14 12.48
N LEU A 29 -14.25 14.18 12.38
CA LEU A 29 -14.30 12.95 13.17
C LEU A 29 -14.18 13.24 14.68
N VAL A 30 -13.21 14.05 15.09
CA VAL A 30 -13.01 14.42 16.51
C VAL A 30 -14.27 15.06 17.10
N ASN A 31 -14.89 15.99 16.36
CA ASN A 31 -16.10 16.67 16.81
C ASN A 31 -17.33 15.74 16.91
N GLU A 32 -17.45 14.77 16.00
CA GLU A 32 -18.61 13.86 15.96
C GLU A 32 -18.48 12.73 17.00
N PHE A 33 -17.28 12.15 17.14
CA PHE A 33 -17.08 10.92 17.91
C PHE A 33 -16.62 11.16 19.35
N GLY A 34 -16.02 12.32 19.68
CA GLY A 34 -15.58 12.64 21.04
C GLY A 34 -14.73 11.52 21.66
N GLU A 35 -15.16 11.03 22.82
CA GLU A 35 -14.47 9.95 23.57
C GLU A 35 -14.48 8.60 22.85
N ASN A 36 -15.39 8.37 21.89
CA ASN A 36 -15.41 7.13 21.12
C ASN A 36 -14.29 7.08 20.07
N LEU A 37 -13.64 8.20 19.75
CA LEU A 37 -12.54 8.25 18.79
C LEU A 37 -11.21 7.97 19.49
N TYR A 38 -10.66 6.77 19.28
CA TYR A 38 -9.37 6.38 19.83
C TYR A 38 -8.20 6.99 19.05
N SER A 39 -8.20 6.84 17.72
CA SER A 39 -7.11 7.30 16.87
C SER A 39 -7.54 7.52 15.42
N VAL A 40 -6.84 8.41 14.73
CA VAL A 40 -6.94 8.60 13.28
C VAL A 40 -5.53 8.63 12.71
N ILE A 41 -5.25 7.79 11.73
CA ILE A 41 -3.94 7.74 11.04
C ILE A 41 -4.12 7.93 9.54
N LEU A 42 -3.19 8.66 8.93
CA LEU A 42 -2.94 8.66 7.48
C LEU A 42 -1.94 7.56 7.19
N PHE A 43 -2.12 6.80 6.12
CA PHE A 43 -1.14 5.78 5.73
C PHE A 43 -0.95 5.66 4.21
N GLY A 44 0.06 4.87 3.82
CA GLY A 44 0.38 4.63 2.41
C GLY A 44 1.20 5.76 1.80
N SER A 45 1.07 5.97 0.48
CA SER A 45 1.94 6.88 -0.27
C SER A 45 1.88 8.34 0.22
N ALA A 46 0.72 8.81 0.71
CA ALA A 46 0.59 10.14 1.30
C ALA A 46 1.33 10.30 2.65
N ALA A 47 1.61 9.21 3.35
CA ALA A 47 2.33 9.22 4.62
C ALA A 47 3.85 9.08 4.45
N ARG A 48 4.34 8.80 3.25
CA ARG A 48 5.78 8.71 2.96
C ARG A 48 6.40 10.10 3.00
N VAL A 49 7.29 10.33 3.97
CA VAL A 49 8.01 11.59 4.10
C VAL A 49 9.18 11.55 3.12
N MET A 50 9.23 12.52 2.20
CA MET A 50 10.38 12.63 1.30
C MET A 50 11.62 12.99 2.10
N HIS A 51 12.67 12.18 2.02
CA HIS A 51 13.95 12.57 2.59
C HIS A 51 14.60 13.64 1.71
N GLN A 52 15.36 14.54 2.33
CA GLN A 52 15.98 15.67 1.65
C GLN A 52 16.97 15.25 0.55
N ALA A 53 17.48 14.01 0.61
CA ALA A 53 18.29 13.40 -0.44
C ALA A 53 17.47 13.04 -1.69
N ASP A 54 16.18 12.74 -1.54
CA ASP A 54 15.28 12.31 -2.62
C ASP A 54 14.75 13.48 -3.46
N LEU A 55 14.93 14.72 -3.00
CA LEU A 55 14.59 15.95 -3.75
C LEU A 55 15.59 16.28 -4.87
N ALA A 56 16.81 15.74 -4.78
CA ALA A 56 17.87 15.94 -5.77
C ALA A 56 17.82 14.91 -6.90
N SER A 57 17.32 13.70 -6.62
CA SER A 57 16.75 12.80 -7.63
C SER A 57 15.37 13.32 -8.01
N GLN A 58 14.97 13.22 -9.27
CA GLN A 58 13.58 13.54 -9.63
C GLN A 58 12.66 12.68 -8.76
N ALA A 59 11.65 13.31 -8.12
CA ALA A 59 10.61 12.62 -7.34
C ALA A 59 10.29 11.28 -7.98
N SER A 60 10.42 10.20 -7.20
CA SER A 60 10.27 8.86 -7.75
C SER A 60 8.88 8.76 -8.38
N SER A 61 8.75 8.04 -9.50
CA SER A 61 7.42 7.88 -10.11
C SER A 61 6.44 7.09 -9.24
N ASP A 62 6.84 6.66 -8.04
CA ASP A 62 6.06 5.90 -7.07
C ASP A 62 5.60 6.73 -5.85
N ASP A 63 5.94 8.01 -5.83
CA ASP A 63 5.55 8.94 -4.78
C ASP A 63 4.06 9.33 -4.88
N PHE A 64 3.55 9.98 -3.82
CA PHE A 64 2.20 10.54 -3.84
C PHE A 64 2.05 11.55 -4.98
N LYS A 65 1.11 11.29 -5.89
CA LYS A 65 0.75 12.14 -7.01
C LYS A 65 -0.64 12.71 -6.78
N GLU A 66 -0.74 14.04 -6.66
CA GLU A 66 -2.05 14.69 -6.51
C GLU A 66 -2.98 14.30 -7.67
N GLY A 67 -4.19 13.84 -7.33
CA GLY A 67 -5.21 13.45 -8.31
C GLY A 67 -5.01 12.05 -8.92
N LYS A 68 -3.93 11.34 -8.59
CA LYS A 68 -3.70 9.94 -8.99
C LYS A 68 -3.55 8.99 -7.81
N SER A 69 -2.92 9.43 -6.72
CA SER A 69 -2.74 8.63 -5.51
C SER A 69 -3.90 8.80 -4.55
N ASP A 70 -4.32 7.69 -3.97
CA ASP A 70 -5.33 7.66 -2.92
C ASP A 70 -4.82 8.25 -1.61
N ILE A 71 -5.72 8.92 -0.89
CA ILE A 71 -5.47 9.39 0.48
C ILE A 71 -6.14 8.40 1.43
N ASN A 72 -5.35 7.53 2.03
CA ASN A 72 -5.84 6.44 2.86
C ASN A 72 -5.85 6.82 4.34
N ILE A 73 -7.02 6.75 4.96
CA ILE A 73 -7.20 7.03 6.40
C ILE A 73 -7.71 5.78 7.10
N THR A 74 -7.19 5.53 8.30
CA THR A 74 -7.75 4.57 9.24
C THR A 74 -8.34 5.30 10.43
N ILE A 75 -9.56 4.92 10.79
CA ILE A 75 -10.32 5.43 11.92
C ILE A 75 -10.41 4.31 12.95
N ILE A 76 -10.01 4.58 14.18
CA ILE A 76 -10.06 3.61 15.28
C ILE A 76 -11.01 4.14 16.33
N LEU A 77 -12.03 3.33 16.65
CA LEU A 77 -13.08 3.69 17.61
C LEU A 77 -13.10 2.71 18.78
N GLU A 78 -13.49 3.17 19.96
CA GLU A 78 -13.72 2.29 21.13
C GLU A 78 -14.89 1.32 20.87
N GLN A 79 -15.93 1.80 20.19
CA GLN A 79 -17.09 1.04 19.75
C GLN A 79 -17.36 1.24 18.26
N VAL A 80 -17.68 0.16 17.56
CA VAL A 80 -18.03 0.16 16.14
C VAL A 80 -19.32 -0.62 15.94
N GLY A 81 -20.36 0.07 15.48
CA GLY A 81 -21.62 -0.48 15.03
C GLY A 81 -22.17 0.29 13.83
N THR A 82 -23.41 -0.02 13.44
CA THR A 82 -24.07 0.64 12.31
C THR A 82 -24.29 2.13 12.53
N ASN A 83 -24.45 2.57 13.78
CA ASN A 83 -24.58 3.99 14.13
C ASN A 83 -23.30 4.76 13.79
N GLU A 84 -22.15 4.25 14.22
CA GLU A 84 -20.85 4.88 13.98
C GLU A 84 -20.51 4.86 12.49
N LEU A 85 -20.80 3.76 11.78
CA LEU A 85 -20.63 3.69 10.33
C LEU A 85 -21.51 4.71 9.60
N ASN A 86 -22.76 4.92 10.04
CA ASN A 86 -23.64 5.94 9.47
C ASN A 86 -23.13 7.36 9.73
N MET A 87 -22.55 7.63 10.91
CA MET A 87 -21.90 8.91 11.22
C MET A 87 -20.70 9.16 10.31
N ILE A 88 -19.80 8.18 10.14
CA ILE A 88 -18.66 8.27 9.20
C ILE A 88 -19.17 8.53 7.78
N LEU A 89 -20.21 7.82 7.34
CA LEU A 89 -20.82 8.00 6.04
C LEU A 89 -21.36 9.43 5.85
N ASN A 90 -22.02 9.99 6.87
CA ASN A 90 -22.53 11.36 6.85
C ASN A 90 -21.41 12.41 6.77
N ILE A 91 -20.30 12.19 7.48
CA ILE A 91 -19.11 13.02 7.35
C ILE A 91 -18.54 12.90 5.94
N GLY A 92 -18.28 11.67 5.48
CA GLY A 92 -17.66 11.37 4.19
C GLY A 92 -18.41 11.95 2.98
N ARG A 93 -19.74 12.07 3.05
CA ARG A 93 -20.55 12.75 2.01
C ARG A 93 -20.06 14.18 1.73
N LYS A 94 -19.56 14.91 2.73
CA LYS A 94 -19.01 16.28 2.58
C LYS A 94 -17.65 16.30 1.87
N PHE A 95 -16.98 15.15 1.78
CA PHE A 95 -15.63 14.97 1.24
C PHE A 95 -15.58 14.06 0.01
N LYS A 96 -16.74 13.63 -0.52
CA LYS A 96 -16.81 12.68 -1.66
C LYS A 96 -15.98 13.10 -2.89
N LYS A 97 -15.80 14.41 -3.12
CA LYS A 97 -15.06 14.95 -4.28
C LYS A 97 -13.60 15.31 -3.99
N SER A 98 -13.06 14.92 -2.84
CA SER A 98 -11.76 15.41 -2.38
C SER A 98 -10.59 14.43 -2.59
N GLY A 99 -10.82 13.27 -3.21
CA GLY A 99 -9.77 12.25 -3.40
C GLY A 99 -9.45 11.43 -2.15
N LEU A 100 -10.32 11.50 -1.12
CA LEU A 100 -10.21 10.66 0.06
C LEU A 100 -10.71 9.25 -0.29
N ALA A 101 -9.88 8.23 -0.07
CA ALA A 101 -10.30 6.84 -0.19
C ALA A 101 -11.34 6.51 0.91
N ILE A 102 -12.07 5.42 0.72
CA ILE A 102 -12.97 4.92 1.76
C ILE A 102 -12.12 4.55 2.99
N PRO A 103 -12.36 5.14 4.17
CA PRO A 103 -11.53 4.87 5.33
C PRO A 103 -11.64 3.43 5.81
N LEU A 104 -10.54 2.87 6.29
CA LEU A 104 -10.57 1.65 7.09
C LEU A 104 -11.10 1.99 8.49
N VAL A 105 -12.02 1.18 9.01
CA VAL A 105 -12.62 1.39 10.32
C VAL A 105 -12.32 0.19 11.20
N PHE A 106 -11.61 0.41 12.30
CA PHE A 106 -11.30 -0.63 13.28
C PHE A 106 -11.87 -0.28 14.64
N LYS A 107 -12.22 -1.33 15.39
CA LYS A 107 -12.42 -1.21 16.83
C LYS A 107 -11.06 -1.18 17.52
N HIS A 108 -10.92 -0.45 18.63
CA HIS A 108 -9.76 -0.54 19.49
C HIS A 108 -9.49 -2.01 19.89
N GLY A 109 -8.22 -2.39 19.87
CA GLY A 109 -7.77 -3.78 20.06
C GLY A 109 -7.84 -4.69 18.82
N HIS A 110 -8.46 -4.27 17.71
CA HIS A 110 -8.53 -5.11 16.49
C HIS A 110 -7.14 -5.35 15.88
N ILE A 111 -6.33 -4.29 15.72
CA ILE A 111 -5.01 -4.37 15.07
C ILE A 111 -4.09 -5.41 15.75
N PRO A 112 -3.87 -5.37 17.08
CA PRO A 112 -3.05 -6.37 17.76
C PRO A 112 -3.50 -7.82 17.53
N THR A 113 -4.81 -8.07 17.42
CA THR A 113 -5.38 -9.40 17.17
C THR A 113 -5.38 -9.81 15.69
N SER A 114 -4.77 -9.01 14.83
CA SER A 114 -4.80 -9.20 13.37
C SER A 114 -3.41 -9.13 12.73
N LEU A 115 -2.35 -8.98 13.54
CA LEU A 115 -0.96 -8.92 13.07
C LEU A 115 -0.46 -10.25 12.46
N ASP A 116 -1.08 -11.37 12.82
CA ASP A 116 -0.80 -12.69 12.27
C ASP A 116 -1.55 -12.95 10.94
N THR A 117 -2.69 -12.29 10.76
CA THR A 117 -3.62 -12.51 9.65
C THR A 117 -3.37 -11.54 8.49
N PHE A 118 -2.99 -10.30 8.79
CA PHE A 118 -2.66 -9.26 7.80
C PHE A 118 -1.25 -8.67 8.00
N PRO A 119 -0.20 -9.52 8.11
CA PRO A 119 1.15 -9.06 8.43
C PRO A 119 1.74 -8.11 7.37
N LEU A 120 1.44 -8.28 6.08
CA LEU A 120 1.92 -7.40 5.01
C LEU A 120 1.32 -6.00 5.13
N GLU A 121 0.01 -5.92 5.32
CA GLU A 121 -0.73 -4.66 5.44
C GLU A 121 -0.26 -3.88 6.66
N PHE A 122 -0.21 -4.52 7.83
CA PHE A 122 0.25 -3.84 9.03
C PHE A 122 1.75 -3.52 9.01
N SER A 123 2.57 -4.26 8.28
CA SER A 123 3.99 -3.91 8.08
C SER A 123 4.12 -2.66 7.21
N ASP A 124 3.37 -2.59 6.12
CA ASP A 124 3.35 -1.42 5.25
C ASP A 124 2.78 -0.19 5.95
N MET A 125 1.70 -0.34 6.72
CA MET A 125 1.14 0.74 7.55
C MET A 125 2.14 1.18 8.62
N LYS A 126 2.80 0.25 9.33
CA LYS A 126 3.76 0.58 10.38
C LYS A 126 4.93 1.40 9.83
N GLN A 127 5.42 1.07 8.63
CA GLN A 127 6.46 1.86 7.96
C GLN A 127 5.96 3.22 7.48
N ASN A 128 4.75 3.27 6.92
CA ASN A 128 4.23 4.42 6.19
C ASN A 128 2.91 4.92 6.80
N HIS A 129 2.98 5.48 8.01
CA HIS A 129 1.83 6.15 8.64
C HIS A 129 2.20 7.45 9.34
N ILE A 130 1.20 8.32 9.50
CA ILE A 130 1.26 9.55 10.27
C ILE A 130 0.04 9.57 11.19
N VAL A 131 0.28 9.73 12.49
CA VAL A 131 -0.80 9.90 13.47
C VAL A 131 -1.36 11.32 13.39
N LEU A 132 -2.62 11.41 12.98
CA LEU A 132 -3.37 12.65 12.82
C LEU A 132 -4.13 13.04 14.10
N TYR A 133 -4.52 12.05 14.91
CA TYR A 133 -5.20 12.25 16.18
C TYR A 133 -5.05 11.02 17.08
N GLY A 134 -4.97 11.23 18.40
CA GLY A 134 -4.98 10.16 19.39
C GLY A 134 -3.62 9.45 19.55
N ALA A 135 -3.67 8.22 20.07
CA ALA A 135 -2.49 7.38 20.25
C ALA A 135 -2.09 6.69 18.95
N ASP A 136 -0.81 6.36 18.80
CA ASP A 136 -0.33 5.51 17.71
C ASP A 136 -0.76 4.05 17.94
N PRO A 137 -1.62 3.47 17.07
CA PRO A 137 -2.08 2.10 17.21
C PRO A 137 -1.06 1.05 16.76
N LEU A 138 0.03 1.45 16.09
CA LEU A 138 1.04 0.58 15.48
C LEU A 138 2.40 0.62 16.21
N ALA A 139 2.57 1.53 17.17
CA ALA A 139 3.82 1.69 17.93
C ALA A 139 4.35 0.35 18.49
N GLU A 140 3.46 -0.41 19.14
CA GLU A 140 3.78 -1.69 19.78
C GLU A 140 3.52 -2.90 18.87
N ALA A 141 3.13 -2.70 17.60
CA ALA A 141 2.80 -3.81 16.70
C ALA A 141 4.05 -4.66 16.41
N GLN A 142 4.04 -5.93 16.81
CA GLN A 142 5.10 -6.89 16.51
C GLN A 142 4.58 -7.90 15.50
N ILE A 143 5.21 -7.95 14.33
CA ILE A 143 4.80 -8.80 13.22
C ILE A 143 5.82 -9.91 13.08
N GLU A 144 5.38 -11.15 13.26
CA GLU A 144 6.26 -12.30 13.17
C GLU A 144 6.65 -12.58 11.72
N THR A 145 7.95 -12.76 11.48
CA THR A 145 8.51 -13.14 10.17
C THR A 145 7.84 -14.38 9.59
N LYS A 146 7.45 -15.34 10.44
CA LYS A 146 6.74 -16.56 10.02
C LYS A 146 5.39 -16.25 9.35
N ASN A 147 4.63 -15.29 9.89
CA ASN A 147 3.34 -14.90 9.34
C ASN A 147 3.52 -14.08 8.06
N LEU A 148 4.51 -13.18 8.03
CA LEU A 148 4.91 -12.49 6.79
C LEU A 148 5.26 -13.48 5.68
N ARG A 149 6.07 -14.50 5.99
CA ARG A 149 6.44 -15.55 5.05
C ARG A 149 5.20 -16.27 4.49
N HIS A 150 4.29 -16.70 5.37
CA HIS A 150 3.04 -17.33 4.95
C HIS A 150 2.21 -16.45 4.02
N GLN A 151 2.02 -15.17 4.36
CA GLN A 151 1.21 -14.30 3.52
C GLN A 151 1.88 -14.00 2.17
N CYS A 152 3.21 -13.77 2.14
CA CYS A 152 3.95 -13.66 0.88
C CYS A 152 3.74 -14.88 -0.02
N GLU A 153 3.78 -16.08 0.55
CA GLU A 153 3.58 -17.33 -0.18
C GLU A 153 2.16 -17.41 -0.77
N VAL A 154 1.13 -17.06 0.03
CA VAL A 154 -0.26 -16.98 -0.42
C VAL A 154 -0.43 -15.98 -1.55
N GLU A 155 0.19 -14.79 -1.45
CA GLU A 155 0.11 -13.77 -2.49
C GLU A 155 0.72 -14.24 -3.81
N PHE A 156 1.95 -14.76 -3.79
CA PHE A 156 2.63 -15.20 -5.01
C PHE A 156 1.93 -16.41 -5.64
N LYS A 157 1.65 -17.47 -4.86
CA LYS A 157 0.98 -18.68 -5.37
C LYS A 157 -0.45 -18.37 -5.84
N GLY A 158 -1.17 -17.54 -5.09
CA GLY A 158 -2.51 -17.07 -5.46
C GLY A 158 -2.50 -16.25 -6.75
N LYS A 159 -1.52 -15.34 -6.93
CA LYS A 159 -1.40 -14.56 -8.18
C LYS A 159 -1.07 -15.43 -9.38
N LEU A 160 -0.22 -16.45 -9.25
CA LEU A 160 0.06 -17.38 -10.35
C LEU A 160 -1.22 -18.06 -10.86
N ILE A 161 -2.08 -18.53 -9.95
CA ILE A 161 -3.36 -19.14 -10.33
C ILE A 161 -4.24 -18.11 -11.07
N GLN A 162 -4.37 -16.90 -10.52
CA GLN A 162 -5.19 -15.86 -11.13
C GLN A 162 -4.67 -15.39 -12.49
N LEU A 163 -3.35 -15.26 -12.65
CA LEU A 163 -2.71 -14.90 -13.92
C LEU A 163 -2.98 -15.99 -14.97
N ARG A 164 -2.78 -17.25 -14.63
CA ARG A 164 -3.04 -18.39 -15.54
C ARG A 164 -4.51 -18.42 -15.97
N CYS A 165 -5.45 -18.28 -15.05
CA CYS A 165 -6.87 -18.20 -15.38
C CYS A 165 -7.21 -16.95 -16.21
N GLY A 166 -6.66 -15.80 -15.85
CA GLY A 166 -6.87 -14.54 -16.55
C GLY A 166 -6.36 -14.58 -17.99
N TYR A 167 -5.23 -15.25 -18.23
CA TYR A 167 -4.68 -15.41 -19.58
C TYR A 167 -5.62 -16.17 -20.51
N LEU A 168 -6.23 -17.26 -20.00
CA LEU A 168 -7.23 -18.03 -20.75
C LEU A 168 -8.46 -17.19 -21.13
N VAL A 169 -8.82 -16.20 -20.31
CA VAL A 169 -9.93 -15.27 -20.57
C VAL A 169 -9.53 -14.15 -21.51
N ALA A 170 -8.30 -13.62 -21.37
CA ALA A 170 -7.80 -12.53 -22.19
C ALA A 170 -7.66 -12.95 -23.67
N GLY A 171 -7.23 -14.19 -23.93
CA GLY A 171 -6.95 -14.67 -25.29
C GLY A 171 -5.91 -13.79 -25.98
N GLU A 172 -6.09 -13.53 -27.28
CA GLU A 172 -5.20 -12.67 -28.09
C GLU A 172 -5.47 -11.15 -27.89
N ASN A 173 -6.32 -10.77 -26.92
CA ASN A 173 -6.68 -9.37 -26.72
C ASN A 173 -5.60 -8.62 -25.92
N LYS A 174 -4.89 -7.72 -26.60
CA LYS A 174 -3.83 -6.86 -26.05
C LYS A 174 -4.27 -6.08 -24.80
N ASP A 175 -5.45 -5.47 -24.82
CA ASP A 175 -5.91 -4.60 -23.74
C ASP A 175 -6.23 -5.42 -22.48
N ASN A 176 -6.86 -6.58 -22.67
CA ASN A 176 -7.14 -7.51 -21.56
C ASN A 176 -5.86 -8.06 -20.94
N LEU A 177 -4.85 -8.40 -21.75
CA LEU A 177 -3.56 -8.89 -21.24
C LEU A 177 -2.79 -7.78 -20.50
N THR A 178 -2.82 -6.56 -21.03
CA THR A 178 -2.24 -5.37 -20.38
C THR A 178 -2.88 -5.12 -19.02
N GLU A 179 -4.20 -5.18 -18.94
CA GLU A 179 -4.95 -5.00 -17.69
C GLU A 179 -4.64 -6.13 -16.69
N LEU A 180 -4.58 -7.37 -17.16
CA LEU A 180 -4.26 -8.53 -16.32
C LEU A 180 -2.87 -8.38 -15.64
N ILE A 181 -1.85 -7.99 -16.40
CA ILE A 181 -0.50 -7.73 -15.87
C ILE A 181 -0.54 -6.56 -14.89
N SER A 182 -1.10 -5.43 -15.32
CA SER A 182 -1.14 -4.16 -14.57
C SER A 182 -1.92 -4.26 -13.25
N ALA A 183 -3.00 -5.03 -13.22
CA ALA A 183 -3.80 -5.27 -12.03
C ALA A 183 -3.04 -6.10 -10.98
N SER A 184 -2.20 -7.04 -11.42
CA SER A 184 -1.49 -7.97 -10.53
C SER A 184 -0.26 -7.36 -9.85
N VAL A 185 0.49 -6.50 -10.53
CA VAL A 185 1.86 -6.12 -10.11
C VAL A 185 1.94 -5.43 -8.75
N SER A 186 0.91 -4.69 -8.34
CA SER A 186 0.91 -4.05 -7.01
C SER A 186 0.95 -5.07 -5.87
N SER A 187 0.20 -6.17 -5.98
CA SER A 187 0.22 -7.24 -4.97
C SER A 187 1.56 -7.98 -4.94
N ILE A 188 2.19 -8.18 -6.11
CA ILE A 188 3.53 -8.75 -6.22
C ILE A 188 4.57 -7.86 -5.54
N LEU A 189 4.49 -6.53 -5.74
CA LEU A 189 5.36 -5.58 -5.06
C LEU A 189 5.15 -5.58 -3.55
N THR A 190 3.90 -5.65 -3.07
CA THR A 190 3.62 -5.78 -1.62
C THR A 190 4.24 -7.06 -1.04
N ALA A 191 4.12 -8.19 -1.72
CA ALA A 191 4.77 -9.43 -1.27
C ALA A 191 6.31 -9.34 -1.33
N CYS A 192 6.89 -8.63 -2.31
CA CYS A 192 8.32 -8.33 -2.37
C CYS A 192 8.78 -7.46 -1.17
N ARG A 193 7.96 -6.50 -0.71
CA ARG A 193 8.24 -5.75 0.53
C ARG A 193 8.27 -6.67 1.74
N GLY A 194 7.38 -7.67 1.78
CA GLY A 194 7.41 -8.71 2.79
C GLY A 194 8.72 -9.50 2.77
N MET A 195 9.21 -9.91 1.59
CA MET A 195 10.51 -10.56 1.44
C MET A 195 11.66 -9.70 1.99
N ALA A 196 11.72 -8.43 1.59
CA ALA A 196 12.72 -7.50 2.13
C ALA A 196 12.72 -7.44 3.67
N ARG A 197 11.54 -7.43 4.29
CA ARG A 197 11.42 -7.45 5.76
C ARG A 197 11.85 -8.78 6.37
N ILE A 198 11.55 -9.90 5.70
CA ILE A 198 11.98 -11.24 6.13
C ILE A 198 13.52 -11.33 6.15
N SER A 199 14.22 -10.69 5.21
CA SER A 199 15.68 -10.59 5.21
C SER A 199 16.25 -9.49 6.14
N GLY A 200 15.41 -8.89 6.99
CA GLY A 200 15.82 -7.86 7.95
C GLY A 200 16.11 -6.49 7.33
N LYS A 201 15.66 -6.24 6.09
CA LYS A 201 15.82 -4.96 5.39
C LYS A 201 14.56 -4.11 5.52
N THR A 202 14.74 -2.80 5.47
CA THR A 202 13.63 -1.86 5.26
C THR A 202 13.35 -1.77 3.76
N PRO A 203 12.15 -2.09 3.28
CA PRO A 203 11.85 -2.03 1.86
C PRO A 203 11.83 -0.57 1.37
N PRO A 204 12.52 -0.25 0.27
CA PRO A 204 12.46 1.07 -0.37
C PRO A 204 11.04 1.43 -0.80
N ASP A 205 10.73 2.72 -0.85
CA ASP A 205 9.43 3.19 -1.35
C ASP A 205 9.30 3.03 -2.87
N SER A 206 10.40 3.19 -3.61
CA SER A 206 10.46 2.93 -5.05
C SER A 206 10.30 1.43 -5.36
N GLY A 207 9.42 1.12 -6.31
CA GLY A 207 9.22 -0.23 -6.83
C GLY A 207 10.48 -0.78 -7.50
N SER A 208 11.16 0.03 -8.31
CA SER A 208 12.39 -0.42 -9.00
C SER A 208 13.54 -0.66 -8.02
N GLU A 209 13.69 0.17 -6.98
CA GLU A 209 14.69 -0.09 -5.92
C GLU A 209 14.35 -1.31 -5.08
N LEU A 210 13.07 -1.52 -4.78
CA LEU A 210 12.60 -2.73 -4.11
C LEU A 210 12.91 -3.99 -4.93
N LEU A 211 12.65 -3.97 -6.24
CA LEU A 211 12.92 -5.09 -7.12
C LEU A 211 14.41 -5.36 -7.27
N LYS A 212 15.25 -4.32 -7.23
CA LYS A 212 16.70 -4.46 -7.16
C LYS A 212 17.14 -5.08 -5.84
N LEU A 213 16.60 -4.63 -4.71
CA LEU A 213 16.88 -5.22 -3.40
C LEU A 213 16.52 -6.72 -3.39
N VAL A 214 15.36 -7.09 -3.91
CA VAL A 214 14.93 -8.50 -4.00
C VAL A 214 15.87 -9.30 -4.91
N HIS A 215 16.30 -8.73 -6.03
CA HIS A 215 17.30 -9.35 -6.89
C HIS A 215 18.61 -9.62 -6.13
N ASP A 216 19.13 -8.61 -5.44
CA ASP A 216 20.41 -8.69 -4.73
C ASP A 216 20.37 -9.68 -3.56
N GLU A 217 19.24 -9.76 -2.83
CA GLU A 217 19.10 -10.61 -1.65
C GLU A 217 18.73 -12.07 -1.99
N TYR A 218 17.99 -12.32 -3.07
CA TYR A 218 17.46 -13.64 -3.40
C TYR A 218 17.99 -14.24 -4.72
N GLY A 219 18.74 -13.47 -5.51
CA GLY A 219 19.27 -13.91 -6.81
C GLY A 219 18.20 -14.12 -7.89
N ILE A 220 17.02 -13.51 -7.73
CA ILE A 220 15.88 -13.67 -8.65
C ILE A 220 15.91 -12.55 -9.69
N ASP A 221 15.72 -12.89 -10.97
CA ASP A 221 15.56 -11.88 -12.02
C ASP A 221 14.19 -11.20 -11.90
N THR A 222 14.18 -9.92 -11.59
CA THR A 222 12.99 -9.10 -11.35
C THR A 222 12.63 -8.17 -12.52
N LYS A 223 13.34 -8.26 -13.65
CA LYS A 223 13.15 -7.37 -14.81
C LYS A 223 11.72 -7.38 -15.35
N ALA A 224 11.12 -8.56 -15.51
CA ALA A 224 9.75 -8.66 -16.01
C ALA A 224 8.72 -8.04 -15.05
N ILE A 225 9.01 -8.01 -13.75
CA ILE A 225 8.16 -7.36 -12.75
C ILE A 225 8.32 -5.84 -12.82
N ASP A 226 9.55 -5.35 -13.06
CA ASP A 226 9.80 -3.91 -13.27
C ASP A 226 9.13 -3.43 -14.56
N GLU A 227 9.20 -4.20 -15.65
CA GLU A 227 8.49 -3.91 -16.90
C GLU A 227 6.97 -3.88 -16.69
N ALA A 228 6.41 -4.86 -15.96
CA ALA A 228 5.00 -4.86 -15.57
C ALA A 228 4.62 -3.63 -14.71
N TRP A 229 5.52 -3.18 -13.83
CA TRP A 229 5.31 -1.99 -13.02
C TRP A 229 5.29 -0.72 -13.86
N ARG A 230 6.22 -0.59 -14.81
CA ARG A 230 6.27 0.51 -15.78
C ARG A 230 5.06 0.52 -16.70
N LEU A 231 4.59 -0.65 -17.13
CA LEU A 231 3.37 -0.82 -17.92
C LEU A 231 2.14 -0.28 -17.17
N LYS A 232 1.95 -0.67 -15.90
CA LYS A 232 0.86 -0.14 -15.06
C LYS A 232 0.88 1.39 -14.94
N ARG A 233 2.07 1.99 -14.91
CA ARG A 233 2.24 3.45 -14.83
C ARG A 233 2.05 4.17 -16.16
N GLY A 234 1.82 3.44 -17.25
CA GLY A 234 1.68 3.99 -18.60
C GLY A 234 2.98 4.54 -19.16
N GLU A 235 4.13 4.04 -18.68
CA GLU A 235 5.46 4.51 -19.12
C GLU A 235 5.97 3.77 -20.36
N VAL A 236 5.32 2.67 -20.72
CA VAL A 236 5.62 1.84 -21.89
C VAL A 236 4.33 1.43 -22.57
N GLU A 237 4.37 1.32 -23.90
CA GLU A 237 3.29 0.76 -24.69
C GLU A 237 3.87 -0.39 -25.52
N GLU A 238 3.27 -1.58 -25.40
CA GLU A 238 3.83 -2.80 -25.95
C GLU A 238 2.98 -3.39 -27.07
N SER A 239 3.61 -4.14 -27.97
CA SER A 239 2.89 -4.96 -28.96
C SER A 239 2.31 -6.21 -28.31
N THR A 240 1.31 -6.86 -28.93
CA THR A 240 0.75 -8.13 -28.39
C THR A 240 1.84 -9.19 -28.19
N ALA A 241 2.71 -9.39 -29.18
CA ALA A 241 3.80 -10.36 -29.08
C ALA A 241 4.78 -10.03 -27.94
N THR A 242 5.07 -8.74 -27.72
CA THR A 242 5.92 -8.35 -26.58
C THR A 242 5.21 -8.59 -25.25
N LEU A 243 3.89 -8.37 -25.18
CA LEU A 243 3.11 -8.61 -23.97
C LEU A 243 3.02 -10.10 -23.62
N GLU A 244 2.89 -10.99 -24.60
CA GLU A 244 2.93 -12.44 -24.37
C GLU A 244 4.29 -12.87 -23.82
N MET A 245 5.38 -12.39 -24.42
CA MET A 245 6.73 -12.63 -23.90
C MET A 245 6.94 -12.06 -22.50
N LEU A 246 6.44 -10.85 -22.24
CA LEU A 246 6.46 -10.24 -20.91
C LEU A 246 5.68 -11.10 -19.92
N PHE A 247 4.49 -11.57 -20.29
CA PHE A 247 3.64 -12.39 -19.44
C PHE A 247 4.32 -13.70 -19.03
N ASP A 248 4.96 -14.41 -19.97
CA ASP A 248 5.70 -15.65 -19.69
C ASP A 248 6.87 -15.40 -18.72
N ASN A 249 7.66 -14.36 -18.98
CA ASN A 249 8.79 -13.98 -18.12
C ASN A 249 8.31 -13.53 -16.74
N TYR A 250 7.19 -12.82 -16.67
CA TYR A 250 6.56 -12.33 -15.45
C TYR A 250 6.03 -13.49 -14.60
N MET A 251 5.33 -14.46 -15.19
CA MET A 251 4.92 -15.68 -14.48
C MET A 251 6.13 -16.46 -13.95
N THR A 252 7.18 -16.61 -14.76
CA THR A 252 8.42 -17.29 -14.35
C THR A 252 9.08 -16.59 -13.16
N ALA A 253 9.12 -15.26 -13.15
CA ALA A 253 9.67 -14.48 -12.05
C ALA A 253 8.84 -14.67 -10.76
N ILE A 254 7.51 -14.64 -10.85
CA ILE A 254 6.63 -14.86 -9.69
C ILE A 254 6.74 -16.29 -9.16
N GLU A 255 6.89 -17.29 -10.03
CA GLU A 255 7.11 -18.69 -9.62
C GLU A 255 8.41 -18.83 -8.81
N LYS A 256 9.50 -18.20 -9.27
CA LYS A 256 10.76 -18.16 -8.51
C LYS A 256 10.64 -17.43 -7.18
N LEU A 257 9.87 -16.35 -7.11
CA LEU A 257 9.57 -15.64 -5.85
C LEU A 257 8.79 -16.55 -4.88
N ALA A 258 7.76 -17.24 -5.38
CA ALA A 258 6.98 -18.18 -4.58
C ALA A 258 7.86 -19.31 -4.01
N GLU A 259 8.70 -19.91 -4.84
CA GLU A 259 9.64 -20.95 -4.42
C GLU A 259 10.68 -20.44 -3.41
N ALA A 260 11.16 -19.21 -3.58
CA ALA A 260 12.12 -18.62 -2.66
C ALA A 260 11.49 -18.41 -1.28
N VAL A 261 10.29 -17.85 -1.20
CA VAL A 261 9.57 -17.62 0.07
C VAL A 261 9.21 -18.92 0.77
N ASP A 262 8.88 -19.97 0.02
CA ASP A 262 8.57 -21.30 0.58
C ASP A 262 9.78 -21.92 1.30
N ARG A 263 11.00 -21.52 0.94
CA ARG A 263 12.26 -22.01 1.53
C ARG A 263 12.75 -21.19 2.74
N LEU A 264 12.07 -20.10 3.10
CA LEU A 264 12.46 -19.19 4.20
C LEU A 264 12.00 -19.65 5.59
#